data_AF-A0A7S2L837-F1
#
_entry.id   AF-A0A7S2L837-F1
#
_cell.length_a   1.000
_cell.length_b   1.000
_cell.length_c   1.000
_cell.angle_alpha   90.00
_cell.angle_beta   90.00
_cell.angle_gamma   90.00
#
_symmetry.space_group_name_H-M   'P 1'
#
loop_
_entity.id
_entity.type
_entity.pdbx_description
1 polymer ?
#
loop_
_entity_poly.entity_id
_entity_poly.type
_entity_poly.pdbx_seq_one_letter_code
_entity_poly.pdbx_strand_id
1 'polypeptide(L)'
;VRVAQYLSLIIGLIMEEEIPSALFMLRQIPKTSLRQTAPQITYGKFVFAAIVRLTMGYFFLINMFLVVVQAKAVLDIFYDVIALQFLQQLDDICFTLAKMDVFGKRLKKATTRKCFSVEFPKLPFARRKKLSLFVKALYLINIVTLLIGMALINVKQDSGTYYCASISVYLGDHIWEEAVVYNNNSTIIGERMNLIFSYFNGEYIINGTTKYGRPIYVEQNKYNSEPFIDKVPAQIRYCASEQAWVFIHPNIRKSSSTDYNEECPWLLKSSETTEFNLLEVGGDWKIWTGTVSNGADFQVFCNECYGEVDCNYHGQCVDKRCQCDSTNSEFEGELEGYFGSSCHFKKPCLQMQGDMNDTWRIAWVDIAERKPFFSYDRPVYVYESGWKNLTIPEGDII
;
A
#
# COMPACT_ATOMS: atom_id res chain seq x y z
N VAL A 1 8.94 13.74 -10.35
CA VAL A 1 8.19 13.71 -9.07
C VAL A 1 9.08 14.02 -7.87
N ARG A 2 10.13 13.25 -7.57
CA ARG A 2 11.00 13.47 -6.38
C ARG A 2 11.51 14.90 -6.21
N VAL A 3 12.07 15.51 -7.26
CA VAL A 3 12.54 16.91 -7.20
C VAL A 3 11.41 17.87 -6.83
N ALA A 4 10.21 17.65 -7.37
CA ALA A 4 9.03 18.46 -7.04
C ALA A 4 8.62 18.25 -5.57
N GLN A 5 8.63 17.01 -5.06
CA GLN A 5 8.36 16.75 -3.62
C GLN A 5 9.33 17.53 -2.71
N TYR A 6 10.64 17.50 -3.01
CA TYR A 6 11.63 18.26 -2.25
C TYR A 6 11.41 19.78 -2.33
N LEU A 7 11.13 20.31 -3.52
CA LEU A 7 10.82 21.73 -3.68
C LEU A 7 9.54 22.13 -2.96
N SER A 8 8.51 21.29 -2.99
CA SER A 8 7.25 21.52 -2.28
C SER A 8 7.45 21.57 -0.78
N LEU A 9 8.30 20.73 -0.18
CA LEU A 9 8.62 20.83 1.26
C LEU A 9 9.27 22.18 1.60
N ILE A 10 10.14 22.69 0.74
CA ILE A 10 10.78 24.01 0.93
C ILE A 10 9.73 25.12 0.83
N ILE A 11 8.87 25.07 -0.19
CA ILE A 11 7.80 26.06 -0.39
C ILE A 11 6.81 26.03 0.78
N GLY A 12 6.37 24.83 1.20
CA GLY A 12 5.45 24.66 2.32
C GLY A 12 6.03 25.21 3.62
N LEU A 13 7.33 25.02 3.87
CA LEU A 13 8.00 25.61 5.02
C LEU A 13 8.11 27.15 4.93
N ILE A 14 8.31 27.71 3.73
CA ILE A 14 8.34 29.17 3.52
C ILE A 14 6.96 29.80 3.73
N MET A 15 5.90 29.09 3.31
CA MET A 15 4.52 29.50 3.50
C MET A 15 4.04 29.42 4.95
N GLU A 16 4.78 28.72 5.81
CA GLU A 16 4.43 28.57 7.22
C GLU A 16 4.75 29.84 8.02
N GLU A 17 3.70 30.63 8.32
CA GLU A 17 3.79 31.92 9.03
C GLU A 17 3.47 31.84 10.53
N GLU A 18 2.91 30.73 11.04
CA GLU A 18 2.45 30.62 12.42
C GLU A 18 3.60 30.47 13.41
N ILE A 19 4.57 29.60 13.09
CA ILE A 19 5.79 29.38 13.88
C ILE A 19 6.59 30.68 14.12
N PRO A 20 6.99 31.47 13.10
CA PRO A 20 7.77 32.69 13.31
C PRO A 20 6.97 33.72 14.09
N SER A 21 5.68 33.86 13.79
CA SER A 21 4.78 34.81 14.44
C SER A 21 4.62 34.49 15.92
N ALA A 22 4.41 33.22 16.27
CA ALA A 22 4.30 32.76 17.66
C ALA A 22 5.60 33.00 18.45
N LEU A 23 6.76 32.65 17.87
CA LEU A 23 8.06 32.87 18.51
C LEU A 23 8.40 34.35 18.65
N PHE A 24 8.03 35.14 17.65
CA PHE A 24 8.19 36.58 17.68
C PHE A 24 7.33 37.20 18.80
N MET A 25 6.08 36.79 18.94
CA MET A 25 5.19 37.22 20.03
C MET A 25 5.72 36.84 21.41
N LEU A 26 6.06 35.56 21.63
CA LEU A 26 6.59 35.06 22.91
C LEU A 26 7.79 35.86 23.41
N ARG A 27 8.62 36.34 22.48
CA ARG A 27 9.84 37.06 22.81
C ARG A 27 9.71 38.56 22.82
N GLN A 28 8.89 39.15 21.93
CA GLN A 28 8.74 40.61 21.88
C GLN A 28 8.00 41.18 23.08
N ILE A 29 7.11 40.41 23.69
CA ILE A 29 6.20 40.90 24.71
C ILE A 29 6.73 40.46 26.10
N PRO A 30 7.52 41.29 26.80
CA PRO A 30 7.92 40.99 28.16
C PRO A 30 6.72 41.10 29.11
N LYS A 31 6.77 40.33 30.20
CA LYS A 31 5.74 40.33 31.26
C LYS A 31 5.41 41.73 31.77
N THR A 32 6.41 42.61 31.86
CA THR A 32 6.23 44.01 32.30
C THR A 32 5.41 44.82 31.32
N SER A 33 5.72 44.77 30.01
CA SER A 33 4.96 45.48 28.98
C SER A 33 3.55 44.94 28.84
N LEU A 34 3.35 43.61 28.89
CA LEU A 34 2.01 43.03 28.86
C LEU A 34 1.15 43.53 30.02
N ARG A 35 1.71 43.58 31.24
CA ARG A 35 0.99 44.04 32.44
C ARG A 35 0.67 45.54 32.38
N GLN A 36 1.52 46.35 31.77
CA GLN A 36 1.29 47.79 31.58
C GLN A 36 0.17 48.05 30.58
N THR A 37 0.16 47.34 29.44
CA THR A 37 -0.80 47.62 28.37
C THR A 37 -2.13 46.88 28.52
N ALA A 38 -2.11 45.68 29.09
CA ALA A 38 -3.30 44.84 29.26
C ALA A 38 -3.32 44.17 30.66
N PRO A 39 -3.60 44.94 31.74
CA PRO A 39 -3.53 44.44 33.11
C PRO A 39 -4.50 43.29 33.41
N GLN A 40 -5.55 43.11 32.60
CA GLN A 40 -6.53 42.02 32.75
C GLN A 40 -6.03 40.66 32.24
N ILE A 41 -4.99 40.62 31.41
CA ILE A 41 -4.49 39.37 30.81
C ILE A 41 -3.35 38.84 31.67
N THR A 42 -3.50 37.62 32.19
CA THR A 42 -2.40 36.94 32.88
C THR A 42 -1.35 36.49 31.87
N TYR A 43 -0.07 36.66 32.19
CA TYR A 43 1.04 36.28 31.30
C TYR A 43 1.00 34.79 30.91
N GLY A 44 0.52 33.92 31.81
CA GLY A 44 0.33 32.50 31.51
C GLY A 44 -0.67 32.25 30.38
N LYS A 45 -1.78 33.00 30.30
CA LYS A 45 -2.75 32.88 29.20
C LYS A 45 -2.14 33.32 27.86
N PHE A 46 -1.33 34.37 27.87
CA PHE A 46 -0.61 34.83 26.68
C PHE A 46 0.41 33.78 26.20
N VAL A 47 1.23 33.25 27.09
CA VAL A 47 2.21 32.19 26.75
C VAL A 47 1.50 30.95 26.24
N PHE A 48 0.41 30.54 26.88
CA PHE A 48 -0.40 29.41 26.43
C PHE A 48 -0.94 29.62 25.02
N ALA A 49 -1.52 30.80 24.72
CA ALA A 49 -2.03 31.12 23.38
C ALA A 49 -0.92 31.04 22.32
N ALA A 50 0.29 31.52 22.63
CA ALA A 50 1.40 31.45 21.70
C ALA A 50 1.98 30.03 21.55
N ILE A 51 1.95 29.20 22.60
CA ILE A 51 2.29 27.77 22.50
C ILE A 51 1.28 27.05 21.61
N VAL A 52 -0.02 27.28 21.79
CA VAL A 52 -1.07 26.70 20.94
C VAL A 52 -0.86 27.08 19.47
N ARG A 53 -0.53 28.34 19.20
CA ARG A 53 -0.23 28.83 17.85
C ARG A 53 1.01 28.15 17.24
N LEU A 54 2.06 27.97 18.04
CA LEU A 54 3.26 27.24 17.62
C LEU A 54 2.95 25.76 17.33
N THR A 55 2.14 25.11 18.19
CA THR A 55 1.69 23.73 17.99
C THR A 55 0.87 23.59 16.71
N MET A 56 0.00 24.54 16.40
CA MET A 56 -0.77 24.58 15.15
C MET A 56 0.15 24.62 13.92
N GLY A 57 1.19 25.46 13.93
CA GLY A 57 2.17 25.50 12.84
C GLY A 57 2.96 24.21 12.66
N TYR A 58 3.34 23.52 13.74
CA TYR A 58 3.99 22.21 13.62
C TYR A 58 3.05 21.11 13.11
N PHE A 59 1.78 21.10 13.53
CA PHE A 59 0.78 20.18 12.96
C PHE A 59 0.58 20.43 11.47
N PHE A 60 0.58 21.69 11.04
CA PHE A 60 0.56 22.04 9.63
C PHE A 60 1.77 21.44 8.88
N LEU A 61 2.99 21.64 9.39
CA LEU A 61 4.20 21.07 8.76
C LEU A 61 4.17 19.53 8.70
N ILE A 62 3.68 18.86 9.74
CA ILE A 62 3.54 17.39 9.75
C ILE A 62 2.53 16.94 8.70
N ASN A 63 1.37 17.59 8.63
CA ASN A 63 0.34 17.27 7.65
C ASN A 63 0.87 17.48 6.22
N MET A 64 1.50 18.64 5.98
CA MET A 64 2.12 18.97 4.71
C MET A 64 3.19 17.93 4.31
N PHE A 65 4.02 17.49 5.27
CA PHE A 65 5.00 16.42 5.04
C PHE A 65 4.34 15.10 4.64
N LEU A 66 3.31 14.65 5.36
CA LEU A 66 2.61 13.39 5.07
C LEU A 66 1.97 13.41 3.68
N VAL A 67 1.33 14.51 3.33
CA VAL A 67 0.70 14.69 2.03
C VAL A 67 1.73 14.65 0.89
N VAL A 68 2.85 15.37 1.03
CA VAL A 68 3.92 15.34 0.02
C VAL A 68 4.53 13.95 -0.15
N VAL A 69 4.70 13.21 0.96
CA VAL A 69 5.22 11.85 0.94
C VAL A 69 4.28 10.89 0.22
N GLN A 70 2.96 11.07 0.37
CA GLN A 70 1.95 10.20 -0.25
C GLN A 70 1.66 10.55 -1.72
N ALA A 71 1.98 11.77 -2.14
CA ALA A 71 1.65 12.23 -3.48
C ALA A 71 2.40 11.46 -4.58
N LYS A 72 1.62 10.85 -5.49
CA LYS A 72 2.10 10.11 -6.65
C LYS A 72 2.36 11.03 -7.84
N ALA A 73 1.49 12.02 -8.04
CA ALA A 73 1.63 13.02 -9.09
C ALA A 73 2.04 14.39 -8.54
N VAL A 74 2.71 15.17 -9.38
CA VAL A 74 3.13 16.54 -9.04
C VAL A 74 1.91 17.46 -8.87
N LEU A 75 0.84 17.23 -9.64
CA LEU A 75 -0.38 18.01 -9.57
C LEU A 75 -1.09 17.86 -8.22
N ASP A 76 -1.13 16.64 -7.68
CA ASP A 76 -1.74 16.38 -6.37
C ASP A 76 -1.07 17.23 -5.29
N ILE A 77 0.27 17.30 -5.31
CA ILE A 77 1.05 18.14 -4.39
C ILE A 77 0.62 19.60 -4.48
N PHE A 78 0.43 20.13 -5.69
CA PHE A 78 0.00 21.51 -5.87
C PHE A 78 -1.43 21.74 -5.39
N TYR A 79 -2.34 20.81 -5.68
CA TYR A 79 -3.72 20.91 -5.22
C TYR A 79 -3.82 20.88 -3.70
N ASP A 80 -3.03 20.04 -3.04
CA ASP A 80 -3.03 19.96 -1.59
C ASP A 80 -2.46 21.24 -0.94
N VAL A 81 -1.40 21.80 -1.51
CA VAL A 81 -0.83 23.08 -1.07
C VAL A 81 -1.84 24.22 -1.25
N ILE A 82 -2.57 24.24 -2.37
CA ILE A 82 -3.62 25.25 -2.63
C ILE A 82 -4.79 25.06 -1.65
N ALA A 83 -5.23 23.83 -1.40
CA ALA A 83 -6.30 23.54 -0.45
C ALA A 83 -5.94 23.97 0.97
N LEU A 84 -4.67 23.77 1.37
CA LEU A 84 -4.15 24.24 2.65
C LEU A 84 -4.14 25.78 2.74
N GLN A 85 -3.72 26.50 1.70
CA GLN A 85 -3.82 27.96 1.66
C GLN A 85 -5.27 28.45 1.72
N PHE A 86 -6.16 27.77 1.00
CA PHE A 86 -7.57 28.10 0.98
C PHE A 86 -8.21 27.96 2.37
N LEU A 87 -7.85 26.92 3.13
CA LEU A 87 -8.29 26.77 4.52
C LEU A 87 -7.83 27.92 5.43
N GLN A 88 -6.59 28.40 5.26
CA GLN A 88 -6.09 29.57 5.99
C GLN A 88 -6.89 30.83 5.63
N GLN A 89 -7.14 31.06 4.33
CA GLN A 89 -7.97 32.18 3.88
C GLN A 89 -9.41 32.10 4.40
N LEU A 90 -9.97 30.89 4.51
CA LEU A 90 -11.29 30.69 5.09
C LEU A 90 -11.34 31.10 6.57
N ASP A 91 -10.28 30.86 7.35
CA ASP A 91 -10.24 31.31 8.75
C ASP A 91 -10.25 32.85 8.83
N ASP A 92 -9.46 33.52 8.00
CA ASP A 92 -9.44 34.99 7.92
C ASP A 92 -10.77 35.59 7.46
N ILE A 93 -11.42 34.95 6.48
CA ILE A 93 -12.76 35.34 6.01
C ILE A 93 -13.77 35.13 7.12
N CYS A 94 -13.75 33.96 7.80
CA CYS A 94 -14.64 33.69 8.93
C CYS A 94 -14.46 34.71 10.06
N PHE A 95 -13.23 35.08 10.36
CA PHE A 95 -12.93 36.12 11.35
C PHE A 95 -13.45 37.50 10.92
N THR A 96 -13.33 37.83 9.64
CA THR A 96 -13.85 39.09 9.07
C THR A 96 -15.38 39.12 9.09
N LEU A 97 -16.04 38.04 8.68
CA LEU A 97 -17.49 37.87 8.74
C LEU A 97 -18.02 37.91 10.17
N ALA A 98 -17.26 37.35 11.13
CA ALA A 98 -17.59 37.45 12.55
C ALA A 98 -17.55 38.90 13.05
N LYS A 99 -16.65 39.76 12.55
CA LYS A 99 -16.66 41.19 12.86
C LYS A 99 -17.87 41.92 12.26
N MET A 100 -18.36 41.47 11.11
CA MET A 100 -19.52 42.04 10.41
C MET A 100 -20.88 41.61 10.99
N ASP A 101 -20.92 40.87 12.11
CA ASP A 101 -22.14 40.33 12.76
C ASP A 101 -22.82 39.18 12.02
N VAL A 102 -22.21 38.60 10.99
CA VAL A 102 -22.86 37.56 10.17
C VAL A 102 -23.13 36.29 11.00
N PHE A 103 -22.21 35.90 11.88
CA PHE A 103 -22.36 34.76 12.80
C PHE A 103 -23.03 35.12 14.13
N GLY A 104 -23.60 36.33 14.23
CA GLY A 104 -24.37 36.79 15.38
C GLY A 104 -23.60 37.56 16.45
N LYS A 105 -24.39 38.23 17.31
CA LYS A 105 -23.91 39.23 18.27
C LYS A 105 -22.90 38.71 19.29
N ARG A 106 -22.96 37.41 19.64
CA ARG A 106 -22.01 36.79 20.59
C ARG A 106 -20.61 36.75 19.99
N LEU A 107 -20.47 36.29 18.74
CA LEU A 107 -19.19 36.17 18.07
C LEU A 107 -18.63 37.54 17.70
N LYS A 108 -19.49 38.47 17.22
CA LYS A 108 -19.11 39.87 17.04
C LYS A 108 -18.59 40.50 18.32
N LYS A 109 -19.27 40.30 19.45
CA LYS A 109 -18.80 40.81 20.75
C LYS A 109 -17.46 40.19 21.16
N ALA A 110 -17.16 38.97 20.74
CA ALA A 110 -15.84 38.36 20.97
C ALA A 110 -14.75 39.00 20.08
N THR A 111 -15.02 39.19 18.78
CA THR A 111 -14.05 39.71 17.78
C THR A 111 -13.84 41.23 17.83
N THR A 112 -14.80 41.99 18.36
CA THR A 112 -14.76 43.47 18.44
C THR A 112 -14.32 44.03 19.79
N ARG A 113 -14.01 43.18 20.77
CA ARG A 113 -13.48 43.66 22.07
C ARG A 113 -12.17 44.44 21.84
N LYS A 114 -12.04 45.61 22.49
CA LYS A 114 -10.89 46.55 22.40
C LYS A 114 -9.49 45.96 22.64
N CYS A 115 -9.37 44.69 23.02
CA CYS A 115 -8.10 44.00 23.24
C CYS A 115 -7.44 43.44 21.97
N PHE A 116 -7.98 43.70 20.77
CA PHE A 116 -7.56 42.99 19.55
C PHE A 116 -6.34 43.58 18.82
N SER A 117 -5.99 44.84 19.06
CA SER A 117 -4.79 45.44 18.48
C SER A 117 -4.07 46.24 19.56
N VAL A 118 -2.86 45.81 19.89
CA VAL A 118 -2.00 46.47 20.86
C VAL A 118 -0.62 46.58 20.24
N GLU A 119 -0.15 47.80 20.04
CA GLU A 119 1.21 48.04 19.62
C GLU A 119 2.14 47.99 20.83
N PHE A 120 3.13 47.09 20.79
CA PHE A 120 4.17 47.01 21.81
C PHE A 120 5.40 47.82 21.37
N PRO A 121 6.08 48.52 22.29
CA PRO A 121 7.29 49.27 21.97
C PRO A 121 8.39 48.32 21.46
N LYS A 122 9.08 48.72 20.38
CA LYS A 122 10.13 47.92 19.76
C LYS A 122 11.29 47.68 20.75
N LEU A 123 11.68 46.42 20.95
CA LEU A 123 12.83 46.05 21.77
C LEU A 123 14.16 46.67 21.24
N PRO A 124 15.18 46.85 22.10
CA PRO A 124 16.50 47.34 21.68
C PRO A 124 17.13 46.48 20.58
N PHE A 125 17.87 47.11 19.66
CA PHE A 125 18.40 46.49 18.43
C PHE A 125 19.26 45.25 18.69
N ALA A 126 20.12 45.26 19.71
CA ALA A 126 21.00 44.14 20.05
C ALA A 126 20.20 42.85 20.37
N ARG A 127 19.06 42.96 21.07
CA ARG A 127 18.20 41.82 21.41
C ARG A 127 17.44 41.29 20.19
N ARG A 128 17.14 42.16 19.22
CA ARG A 128 16.53 41.80 17.92
C ARG A 128 17.49 41.00 17.03
N LYS A 129 18.78 41.37 16.97
CA LYS A 129 19.77 40.64 16.15
C LYS A 129 19.93 39.17 16.59
N LYS A 130 20.08 38.93 17.90
CA LYS A 130 20.15 37.56 18.46
C LYS A 130 18.86 36.76 18.22
N LEU A 131 17.71 37.44 18.10
CA LEU A 131 16.43 36.77 17.82
C LEU A 131 16.34 36.33 16.37
N SER A 132 16.65 37.24 15.46
CA SER A 132 16.62 36.92 14.03
C SER A 132 17.53 35.72 13.74
N LEU A 133 18.70 35.63 14.39
CA LEU A 133 19.58 34.47 14.29
C LEU A 133 18.93 33.18 14.83
N PHE A 134 18.26 33.24 15.99
CA PHE A 134 17.58 32.08 16.58
C PHE A 134 16.43 31.58 15.71
N VAL A 135 15.56 32.48 15.20
CA VAL A 135 14.46 32.08 14.31
C VAL A 135 15.00 31.48 13.02
N LYS A 136 16.04 32.08 12.43
CA LYS A 136 16.72 31.52 11.24
C LYS A 136 17.29 30.13 11.50
N ALA A 137 17.92 29.91 12.66
CA ALA A 137 18.45 28.61 13.04
C ALA A 137 17.33 27.57 13.22
N LEU A 138 16.22 27.95 13.83
CA LEU A 138 15.07 27.05 13.99
C LEU A 138 14.47 26.64 12.63
N TYR A 139 14.31 27.59 11.70
CA TYR A 139 13.89 27.28 10.33
C TYR A 139 14.86 26.34 9.62
N LEU A 140 16.17 26.57 9.79
CA LEU A 140 17.20 25.70 9.23
C LEU A 140 17.13 24.27 9.82
N ILE A 141 16.79 24.15 11.10
CA ILE A 141 16.59 22.83 11.73
C ILE A 141 15.34 22.15 11.16
N ASN A 142 14.22 22.87 11.01
CA ASN A 142 12.98 22.32 10.47
C ASN A 142 13.15 21.84 9.02
N ILE A 143 13.79 22.64 8.16
CA ILE A 143 14.09 22.21 6.77
C ILE A 143 14.99 20.98 6.74
N VAL A 144 16.07 20.96 7.53
CA VAL A 144 16.97 19.80 7.57
C VAL A 144 16.24 18.55 8.07
N THR A 145 15.37 18.67 9.07
CA THR A 145 14.59 17.56 9.60
C THR A 145 13.62 17.00 8.56
N LEU A 146 12.88 17.86 7.86
CA LEU A 146 11.97 17.44 6.78
C LEU A 146 12.72 16.79 5.61
N LEU A 147 13.87 17.34 5.21
CA LEU A 147 14.70 16.79 4.14
C LEU A 147 15.29 15.42 4.52
N ILE A 148 15.78 15.25 5.75
CA ILE A 148 16.26 13.96 6.26
C ILE A 148 15.10 12.96 6.30
N GLY A 149 13.94 13.35 6.81
CA GLY A 149 12.74 12.49 6.83
C GLY A 149 12.38 12.00 5.43
N MET A 150 12.32 12.90 4.46
CA MET A 150 12.04 12.56 3.05
C MET A 150 13.12 11.64 2.46
N ALA A 151 14.40 11.92 2.74
CA ALA A 151 15.50 11.09 2.27
C ALA A 151 15.44 9.66 2.85
N LEU A 152 15.14 9.51 4.13
CA LEU A 152 14.99 8.20 4.78
C LEU A 152 13.83 7.40 4.18
N ILE A 153 12.69 8.05 3.90
CA ILE A 153 11.55 7.40 3.27
C ILE A 153 11.89 7.00 1.83
N ASN A 154 12.52 7.88 1.05
CA ASN A 154 12.96 7.57 -0.31
C ASN A 154 13.92 6.39 -0.34
N VAL A 155 14.90 6.32 0.57
CA VAL A 155 15.81 5.18 0.66
C VAL A 155 15.04 3.89 0.99
N LYS A 156 14.05 3.94 1.89
CA LYS A 156 13.22 2.77 2.21
C LYS A 156 12.30 2.33 1.07
N GLN A 157 11.82 3.29 0.26
CA GLN A 157 11.05 3.01 -0.95
C GLN A 157 11.94 2.38 -2.03
N ASP A 158 13.16 2.91 -2.21
CA ASP A 158 14.13 2.37 -3.17
C ASP A 158 14.65 0.99 -2.74
N SER A 159 14.84 0.74 -1.45
CA SER A 159 15.21 -0.58 -0.93
C SER A 159 14.07 -1.59 -1.00
N GLY A 160 12.86 -1.15 -1.36
CA GLY A 160 11.70 -2.01 -1.47
C GLY A 160 11.18 -2.58 -0.16
N THR A 161 11.49 -1.91 0.96
CA THR A 161 11.01 -2.32 2.29
C THR A 161 9.50 -2.23 2.43
N TYR A 162 8.84 -1.47 1.55
CA TYR A 162 7.38 -1.33 1.48
C TYR A 162 6.72 -2.30 0.48
N TYR A 163 7.48 -3.14 -0.24
CA TYR A 163 6.87 -4.17 -1.09
C TYR A 163 6.41 -5.34 -0.23
N CYS A 164 5.29 -5.93 -0.65
CA CYS A 164 4.83 -7.17 -0.06
C CYS A 164 5.79 -8.29 -0.44
N ALA A 165 6.39 -8.94 0.55
CA ALA A 165 7.31 -10.06 0.36
C ALA A 165 6.64 -11.27 -0.31
N SER A 166 5.34 -11.44 -0.06
CA SER A 166 4.49 -12.45 -0.69
C SER A 166 3.21 -11.82 -1.22
N ILE A 167 2.81 -12.26 -2.42
CA ILE A 167 1.55 -11.87 -3.06
C ILE A 167 0.80 -13.12 -3.52
N SER A 168 -0.53 -13.05 -3.52
CA SER A 168 -1.40 -14.07 -4.14
C SER A 168 -1.91 -13.55 -5.47
N VAL A 169 -1.75 -14.35 -6.51
CA VAL A 169 -2.10 -14.01 -7.88
C VAL A 169 -3.30 -14.84 -8.33
N TYR A 170 -4.25 -14.18 -8.96
CA TYR A 170 -5.41 -14.79 -9.59
C TYR A 170 -5.50 -14.37 -11.05
N LEU A 171 -5.42 -15.36 -11.93
CA LEU A 171 -5.59 -15.30 -13.37
C LEU A 171 -6.91 -15.99 -13.73
N GLY A 172 -7.65 -15.40 -14.67
CA GLY A 172 -8.87 -15.99 -15.21
C GLY A 172 -8.65 -17.27 -16.01
N ASP A 173 -9.76 -17.88 -16.46
CA ASP A 173 -9.79 -19.17 -17.17
C ASP A 173 -9.45 -19.05 -18.68
N HIS A 174 -8.53 -18.17 -19.02
CA HIS A 174 -8.05 -18.06 -20.39
C HIS A 174 -7.24 -19.31 -20.77
N ILE A 175 -7.46 -19.79 -21.99
CA ILE A 175 -6.78 -20.95 -22.54
C ILE A 175 -6.01 -20.50 -23.77
N TRP A 176 -4.76 -20.93 -23.87
CA TRP A 176 -3.95 -20.82 -25.07
C TRP A 176 -3.72 -22.20 -25.65
N GLU A 177 -4.38 -22.47 -26.78
CA GLU A 177 -4.22 -23.72 -27.53
C GLU A 177 -2.88 -23.76 -28.27
N GLU A 178 -2.27 -24.95 -28.32
CA GLU A 178 -1.00 -25.19 -29.00
C GLU A 178 0.19 -24.32 -28.52
N ALA A 179 0.21 -23.94 -27.24
CA ALA A 179 1.34 -23.24 -26.64
C ALA A 179 2.61 -24.08 -26.77
N VAL A 180 3.72 -23.44 -27.18
CA VAL A 180 5.00 -24.12 -27.36
C VAL A 180 5.75 -24.16 -26.04
N VAL A 181 5.89 -25.36 -25.47
CA VAL A 181 6.55 -25.61 -24.19
C VAL A 181 7.85 -26.38 -24.41
N TYR A 182 8.94 -25.88 -23.83
CA TYR A 182 10.24 -26.53 -23.88
C TYR A 182 10.48 -27.28 -22.57
N ASN A 183 10.72 -28.59 -22.67
CA ASN A 183 11.15 -29.37 -21.52
C ASN A 183 12.64 -29.08 -21.26
N ASN A 184 13.04 -28.98 -19.98
CA ASN A 184 14.42 -28.73 -19.56
C ASN A 184 15.41 -29.74 -20.17
N ASN A 185 14.95 -30.95 -20.48
CA ASN A 185 15.79 -32.03 -21.01
C ASN A 185 15.92 -32.05 -22.54
N SER A 186 15.10 -31.30 -23.28
CA SER A 186 15.07 -31.34 -24.75
C SER A 186 14.93 -29.93 -25.34
N THR A 187 16.06 -29.29 -25.61
CA THR A 187 16.12 -27.92 -26.14
C THR A 187 15.70 -27.79 -27.60
N ILE A 188 15.50 -28.90 -28.33
CA ILE A 188 15.45 -28.87 -29.80
C ILE A 188 14.02 -28.88 -30.35
N ILE A 189 13.05 -29.48 -29.65
CA ILE A 189 11.66 -29.58 -30.14
C ILE A 189 10.72 -29.16 -29.01
N GLY A 190 10.09 -28.00 -29.19
CA GLY A 190 9.01 -27.56 -28.30
C GLY A 190 7.77 -28.43 -28.51
N GLU A 191 7.19 -28.91 -27.42
CA GLU A 191 5.94 -29.66 -27.44
C GLU A 191 4.76 -28.68 -27.46
N ARG A 192 3.70 -29.01 -28.19
CA ARG A 192 2.47 -28.22 -28.23
C ARG A 192 1.54 -28.71 -27.13
N MET A 193 1.18 -27.82 -26.21
CA MET A 193 0.28 -28.12 -25.11
C MET A 193 -0.79 -27.04 -24.98
N ASN A 194 -1.95 -27.39 -24.42
CA ASN A 194 -2.94 -26.39 -24.04
C ASN A 194 -2.52 -25.77 -22.71
N LEU A 195 -2.29 -24.46 -22.72
CA LEU A 195 -1.93 -23.72 -21.52
C LEU A 195 -3.18 -23.11 -20.90
N ILE A 196 -3.45 -23.44 -19.65
CA ILE A 196 -4.57 -22.89 -18.87
C ILE A 196 -3.99 -21.88 -17.88
N PHE A 197 -4.34 -20.59 -18.00
CA PHE A 197 -3.72 -19.54 -17.19
C PHE A 197 -4.08 -19.62 -15.71
N SER A 198 -5.28 -20.10 -15.37
CA SER A 198 -5.66 -20.34 -13.97
C SER A 198 -4.78 -21.39 -13.28
N TYR A 199 -3.98 -22.16 -14.05
CA TYR A 199 -2.93 -23.01 -13.51
C TYR A 199 -1.69 -22.25 -13.04
N PHE A 200 -1.65 -20.92 -13.08
CA PHE A 200 -0.58 -20.13 -12.47
C PHE A 200 -1.05 -19.31 -11.28
N ASN A 201 -2.26 -19.60 -10.79
CA ASN A 201 -2.80 -18.98 -9.58
C ASN A 201 -1.98 -19.39 -8.36
N GLY A 202 -2.07 -18.63 -7.28
CA GLY A 202 -1.45 -18.98 -6.00
C GLY A 202 -0.39 -17.99 -5.54
N GLU A 203 0.51 -18.45 -4.69
CA GLU A 203 1.46 -17.60 -3.97
C GLU A 203 2.74 -17.34 -4.78
N TYR A 204 3.17 -16.09 -4.79
CA TYR A 204 4.44 -15.65 -5.37
C TYR A 204 5.24 -14.91 -4.32
N ILE A 205 6.51 -15.28 -4.16
CA ILE A 205 7.43 -14.69 -3.18
C ILE A 205 8.50 -13.88 -3.92
N ILE A 206 8.89 -12.75 -3.35
CA ILE A 206 10.01 -11.96 -3.87
C ILE A 206 11.29 -12.80 -3.84
N ASN A 207 11.88 -13.03 -5.01
CA ASN A 207 13.17 -13.69 -5.15
C ASN A 207 14.08 -12.87 -6.05
N GLY A 208 14.73 -11.87 -5.43
CA GLY A 208 15.66 -10.97 -6.09
C GLY A 208 15.02 -9.74 -6.72
N THR A 209 15.86 -8.96 -7.40
CA THR A 209 15.48 -7.71 -8.04
C THR A 209 15.97 -7.69 -9.48
N THR A 210 15.19 -7.09 -10.36
CA THR A 210 15.59 -6.76 -11.73
C THR A 210 16.79 -5.80 -11.74
N LYS A 211 17.44 -5.65 -12.90
CA LYS A 211 18.50 -4.66 -13.13
C LYS A 211 18.08 -3.21 -12.78
N TYR A 212 16.78 -2.95 -12.75
CA TYR A 212 16.19 -1.64 -12.46
C TYR A 212 15.74 -1.50 -10.98
N GLY A 213 16.14 -2.43 -10.10
CA GLY A 213 15.83 -2.41 -8.67
C GLY A 213 14.41 -2.85 -8.31
N ARG A 214 13.58 -3.25 -9.29
CA ARG A 214 12.20 -3.70 -9.06
C ARG A 214 12.16 -5.17 -8.64
N PRO A 215 11.27 -5.57 -7.72
CA PRO A 215 11.21 -6.95 -7.24
C PRO A 215 10.82 -7.93 -8.35
N ILE A 216 11.28 -9.17 -8.22
CA ILE A 216 10.85 -10.30 -9.05
C ILE A 216 10.04 -11.22 -8.15
N TYR A 217 8.78 -11.42 -8.50
CA TYR A 217 7.88 -12.34 -7.80
C TYR A 217 7.95 -13.69 -8.49
N VAL A 218 8.28 -14.74 -7.74
CA VAL A 218 8.46 -16.10 -8.27
C VAL A 218 7.38 -17.00 -7.69
N GLU A 219 6.73 -17.74 -8.57
CA GLU A 219 5.68 -18.70 -8.21
C GLU A 219 6.20 -19.73 -7.22
N GLN A 220 5.42 -20.01 -6.18
CA GLN A 220 5.68 -21.06 -5.20
C GLN A 220 4.87 -22.32 -5.51
N ASN A 221 5.30 -23.45 -4.96
CA ASN A 221 4.58 -24.70 -5.09
C ASN A 221 3.23 -24.60 -4.37
N LYS A 222 2.16 -24.90 -5.10
CA LYS A 222 0.77 -24.76 -4.64
C LYS A 222 0.39 -25.67 -3.48
N TYR A 223 1.15 -26.74 -3.26
CA TYR A 223 0.83 -27.73 -2.25
C TYR A 223 1.42 -27.39 -0.88
N ASN A 224 2.58 -26.74 -0.85
CA ASN A 224 3.32 -26.50 0.39
C ASN A 224 3.88 -25.07 0.52
N SER A 225 3.62 -24.18 -0.44
CA SER A 225 4.18 -22.82 -0.52
C SER A 225 5.71 -22.76 -0.51
N GLU A 226 6.40 -23.87 -0.78
CA GLU A 226 7.85 -23.90 -0.89
C GLU A 226 8.31 -23.63 -2.33
N PRO A 227 9.56 -23.20 -2.54
CA PRO A 227 10.11 -23.08 -3.88
C PRO A 227 10.07 -24.40 -4.65
N PHE A 228 9.80 -24.35 -5.94
CA PHE A 228 9.86 -25.55 -6.79
C PHE A 228 11.28 -26.12 -6.86
N ILE A 229 11.41 -27.43 -6.65
CA ILE A 229 12.68 -28.16 -6.72
C ILE A 229 12.96 -28.63 -8.14
N ASP A 230 12.00 -29.36 -8.74
CA ASP A 230 12.17 -29.99 -10.05
C ASP A 230 11.53 -29.19 -11.21
N LYS A 231 10.62 -28.28 -10.88
CA LYS A 231 9.87 -27.48 -11.86
C LYS A 231 10.43 -26.07 -11.95
N VAL A 232 10.35 -25.49 -13.14
CA VAL A 232 10.70 -24.09 -13.37
C VAL A 232 9.50 -23.23 -12.99
N PRO A 233 9.61 -22.30 -12.04
CA PRO A 233 8.50 -21.44 -11.64
C PRO A 233 8.21 -20.35 -12.67
N ALA A 234 6.95 -19.91 -12.74
CA ALA A 234 6.62 -18.66 -13.40
C ALA A 234 7.14 -17.45 -12.62
N GLN A 235 7.28 -16.31 -13.29
CA GLN A 235 7.75 -15.07 -12.67
C GLN A 235 6.91 -13.87 -13.11
N ILE A 236 6.66 -12.97 -12.17
CA ILE A 236 6.14 -11.63 -12.46
C ILE A 236 7.26 -10.63 -12.19
N ARG A 237 7.64 -9.88 -13.22
CA ARG A 237 8.72 -8.89 -13.13
C ARG A 237 8.44 -7.68 -14.00
N TYR A 238 9.12 -6.59 -13.72
CA TYR A 238 9.06 -5.42 -14.59
C TYR A 238 9.96 -5.60 -15.82
N CYS A 239 9.42 -5.30 -17.00
CA CYS A 239 10.14 -5.30 -18.26
C CYS A 239 10.37 -3.86 -18.76
N ALA A 240 11.64 -3.46 -18.91
CA ALA A 240 11.95 -2.10 -19.33
C ALA A 240 11.71 -1.83 -20.82
N SER A 241 11.87 -2.82 -21.70
CA SER A 241 11.59 -2.65 -23.14
C SER A 241 10.11 -2.40 -23.41
N GLU A 242 9.24 -2.98 -22.58
CA GLU A 242 7.78 -2.82 -22.65
C GLU A 242 7.25 -1.73 -21.70
N GLN A 243 8.11 -1.19 -20.83
CA GLN A 243 7.74 -0.29 -19.72
C GLN A 243 6.54 -0.79 -18.89
N ALA A 244 6.42 -2.11 -18.73
CA ALA A 244 5.24 -2.75 -18.16
C ALA A 244 5.64 -3.89 -17.21
N TRP A 245 4.73 -4.23 -16.29
CA TRP A 245 4.82 -5.47 -15.52
C TRP A 245 4.41 -6.63 -16.40
N VAL A 246 5.19 -7.70 -16.37
CA VAL A 246 4.98 -8.87 -17.23
C VAL A 246 4.96 -10.14 -16.40
N PHE A 247 4.06 -11.04 -16.75
CA PHE A 247 4.06 -12.44 -16.34
C PHE A 247 4.81 -13.24 -17.41
N ILE A 248 5.81 -14.02 -17.01
CA ILE A 248 6.64 -14.83 -17.88
C ILE A 248 6.78 -16.24 -17.33
N HIS A 249 6.98 -17.20 -18.21
CA HIS A 249 7.41 -18.54 -17.85
C HIS A 249 8.60 -18.93 -18.73
N PRO A 250 9.78 -19.29 -18.18
CA PRO A 250 10.99 -19.50 -18.98
C PRO A 250 10.85 -20.56 -20.08
N ASN A 251 10.03 -21.58 -19.83
CA ASN A 251 9.84 -22.71 -20.74
C ASN A 251 8.71 -22.52 -21.76
N ILE A 252 7.94 -21.43 -21.69
CA ILE A 252 6.80 -21.21 -22.60
C ILE A 252 7.18 -20.09 -23.57
N ARG A 253 7.04 -20.33 -24.88
CA ARG A 253 7.37 -19.34 -25.92
C ARG A 253 6.24 -19.16 -26.90
N LYS A 254 6.13 -17.94 -27.43
CA LYS A 254 5.17 -17.57 -28.48
C LYS A 254 5.50 -18.17 -29.84
N SER A 255 6.78 -18.45 -30.11
CA SER A 255 7.24 -19.01 -31.37
C SER A 255 8.25 -20.14 -31.15
N SER A 256 8.35 -21.02 -32.14
CA SER A 256 9.32 -22.13 -32.18
C SER A 256 10.72 -21.71 -32.62
N SER A 257 10.90 -20.45 -33.05
CA SER A 257 12.19 -19.99 -33.57
C SER A 257 13.20 -19.84 -32.44
N THR A 258 14.36 -20.48 -32.58
CA THR A 258 15.49 -20.38 -31.65
C THR A 258 16.18 -19.02 -31.69
N ASP A 259 15.95 -18.22 -32.75
CA ASP A 259 16.60 -16.92 -32.95
C ASP A 259 15.96 -15.78 -32.13
N TYR A 260 14.87 -16.05 -31.43
CA TYR A 260 14.17 -15.05 -30.63
C TYR A 260 14.76 -14.94 -29.22
N ASN A 261 15.85 -14.17 -29.09
CA ASN A 261 16.32 -13.63 -27.81
C ASN A 261 15.49 -12.39 -27.43
N GLU A 262 14.18 -12.58 -27.21
CA GLU A 262 13.37 -11.53 -26.61
C GLU A 262 13.79 -11.35 -25.15
N GLU A 263 14.18 -10.14 -24.77
CA GLU A 263 14.50 -9.79 -23.38
C GLU A 263 13.29 -10.03 -22.44
N CYS A 264 12.07 -9.96 -22.99
CA CYS A 264 10.81 -10.13 -22.27
C CYS A 264 9.76 -10.92 -23.06
N PRO A 265 9.81 -12.26 -23.03
CA PRO A 265 8.81 -13.13 -23.64
C PRO A 265 7.53 -13.18 -22.77
N TRP A 266 6.85 -12.05 -22.62
CA TRP A 266 5.68 -11.91 -21.76
C TRP A 266 4.49 -12.74 -22.22
N LEU A 267 3.82 -13.42 -21.30
CA LEU A 267 2.55 -14.13 -21.52
C LEU A 267 1.36 -13.27 -21.11
N LEU A 268 1.53 -12.49 -20.05
CA LEU A 268 0.65 -11.41 -19.62
C LEU A 268 1.46 -10.12 -19.51
N LYS A 269 0.89 -8.96 -19.84
CA LYS A 269 1.52 -7.67 -19.56
C LYS A 269 0.51 -6.61 -19.13
N SER A 270 0.92 -5.73 -18.24
CA SER A 270 0.14 -4.56 -17.86
C SER A 270 0.14 -3.51 -18.97
N SER A 271 -0.65 -2.45 -18.78
CA SER A 271 -0.40 -1.19 -19.47
C SER A 271 0.98 -0.62 -19.12
N GLU A 272 1.50 0.24 -19.98
CA GLU A 272 2.74 0.97 -19.73
C GLU A 272 2.61 1.74 -18.42
N THR A 273 3.56 1.56 -17.51
CA THR A 273 3.50 2.11 -16.18
C THR A 273 4.87 2.47 -15.64
N THR A 274 4.89 3.56 -14.87
CA THR A 274 6.05 3.97 -14.08
C THR A 274 5.97 3.46 -12.64
N GLU A 275 4.82 2.89 -12.25
CA GLU A 275 4.57 2.45 -10.88
C GLU A 275 5.51 1.33 -10.47
N PHE A 276 6.17 1.52 -9.34
CA PHE A 276 7.20 0.60 -8.85
C PHE A 276 6.60 -0.61 -8.13
N ASN A 277 5.38 -0.50 -7.60
CA ASN A 277 4.70 -1.59 -6.93
C ASN A 277 3.70 -2.25 -7.90
N LEU A 278 3.75 -3.58 -8.02
CA LEU A 278 2.82 -4.36 -8.83
C LEU A 278 1.36 -4.17 -8.38
N LEU A 279 1.12 -3.99 -7.08
CA LEU A 279 -0.22 -3.82 -6.51
C LEU A 279 -0.88 -2.49 -6.91
N GLU A 280 -0.09 -1.52 -7.39
CA GLU A 280 -0.59 -0.21 -7.82
C GLU A 280 -0.87 -0.15 -9.32
N VAL A 281 -0.56 -1.23 -10.05
CA VAL A 281 -0.75 -1.32 -11.49
C VAL A 281 -2.22 -1.59 -11.79
N GLY A 282 -2.83 -0.73 -12.61
CA GLY A 282 -4.24 -0.84 -13.01
C GLY A 282 -4.57 -2.09 -13.85
N GLY A 283 -5.89 -2.30 -14.06
CA GLY A 283 -6.48 -3.55 -14.55
C GLY A 283 -6.49 -3.81 -16.07
N ASP A 284 -5.91 -2.95 -16.91
CA ASP A 284 -5.92 -3.15 -18.37
C ASP A 284 -4.81 -4.11 -18.84
N TRP A 285 -4.84 -5.35 -18.33
CA TRP A 285 -3.86 -6.37 -18.68
C TRP A 285 -4.14 -6.97 -20.05
N LYS A 286 -3.07 -7.23 -20.79
CA LYS A 286 -3.07 -7.90 -22.09
C LYS A 286 -2.57 -9.31 -21.92
N ILE A 287 -3.26 -10.27 -22.52
CA ILE A 287 -2.92 -11.69 -22.46
C ILE A 287 -2.60 -12.24 -23.85
N TRP A 288 -1.65 -13.16 -23.89
CA TRP A 288 -1.32 -13.91 -25.08
C TRP A 288 -2.01 -15.27 -25.08
N THR A 289 -2.97 -15.45 -25.99
CA THR A 289 -3.67 -16.74 -26.22
C THR A 289 -3.45 -17.27 -27.65
N GLY A 290 -2.29 -16.94 -28.23
CA GLY A 290 -2.00 -17.10 -29.67
C GLY A 290 -2.26 -15.80 -30.46
N THR A 291 -3.16 -14.96 -29.94
CA THR A 291 -3.31 -13.55 -30.31
C THR A 291 -3.30 -12.68 -29.05
N VAL A 292 -3.01 -11.40 -29.19
CA VAL A 292 -3.10 -10.45 -28.07
C VAL A 292 -4.58 -10.13 -27.81
N SER A 293 -5.08 -10.54 -26.65
CA SER A 293 -6.40 -10.12 -26.15
C SER A 293 -6.23 -9.05 -25.07
N ASN A 294 -7.14 -8.07 -25.06
CA ASN A 294 -7.20 -7.03 -24.03
C ASN A 294 -8.21 -7.43 -22.93
N GLY A 295 -8.03 -6.91 -21.72
CA GLY A 295 -8.97 -7.10 -20.62
C GLY A 295 -8.83 -8.47 -19.96
N ALA A 296 -7.60 -8.92 -19.75
CA ALA A 296 -7.34 -10.15 -19.04
C ALA A 296 -7.69 -10.00 -17.55
N ASP A 297 -8.40 -10.98 -16.99
CA ASP A 297 -8.70 -11.03 -15.57
C ASP A 297 -7.43 -11.35 -14.78
N PHE A 298 -6.84 -10.32 -14.19
CA PHE A 298 -5.64 -10.43 -13.36
C PHE A 298 -5.84 -9.64 -12.07
N GLN A 299 -5.73 -10.34 -10.95
CA GLN A 299 -5.83 -9.76 -9.62
C GLN A 299 -4.63 -10.18 -8.79
N VAL A 300 -4.12 -9.24 -7.99
CA VAL A 300 -2.98 -9.47 -7.11
C VAL A 300 -3.32 -8.93 -5.74
N PHE A 301 -3.08 -9.76 -4.73
CA PHE A 301 -3.33 -9.45 -3.34
C PHE A 301 -2.02 -9.52 -2.56
N CYS A 302 -1.82 -8.60 -1.61
CA CYS A 302 -0.71 -8.67 -0.67
C CYS A 302 -1.03 -9.70 0.42
N ASN A 303 -0.10 -10.61 0.70
CA ASN A 303 -0.26 -11.61 1.77
C ASN A 303 0.30 -11.13 3.12
N GLU A 304 0.85 -9.92 3.20
CA GLU A 304 1.38 -9.38 4.46
C GLU A 304 0.26 -8.82 5.35
N CYS A 305 0.38 -9.06 6.66
CA CYS A 305 -0.48 -8.47 7.68
C CYS A 305 0.27 -7.46 8.56
N TYR A 306 -0.46 -6.52 9.14
CA TYR A 306 0.01 -5.53 10.12
C TYR A 306 -0.78 -5.60 11.45
N GLY A 307 -1.94 -6.25 11.46
CA GLY A 307 -2.71 -6.51 12.68
C GLY A 307 -3.73 -7.63 12.48
N GLU A 308 -4.50 -7.91 13.54
CA GLU A 308 -5.55 -8.96 13.54
C GLU A 308 -6.66 -8.69 12.50
N VAL A 309 -6.89 -7.43 12.16
CA VAL A 309 -7.88 -7.02 11.16
C VAL A 309 -7.55 -7.60 9.79
N ASP A 310 -6.27 -7.63 9.42
CA ASP A 310 -5.82 -8.18 8.13
C ASP A 310 -5.98 -9.70 8.08
N CYS A 311 -6.05 -10.35 9.24
CA CYS A 311 -6.31 -11.77 9.42
C CYS A 311 -7.80 -12.04 9.71
N ASN A 312 -8.69 -11.14 9.31
CA ASN A 312 -10.14 -11.23 9.47
C ASN A 312 -10.61 -11.46 10.93
N TYR A 313 -9.82 -11.06 11.93
CA TYR A 313 -10.07 -11.35 13.35
C TYR A 313 -10.20 -12.85 13.67
N HIS A 314 -9.68 -13.71 12.79
CA HIS A 314 -9.69 -15.17 12.91
C HIS A 314 -8.27 -15.75 13.00
N GLY A 315 -7.32 -14.92 13.41
CA GLY A 315 -5.93 -15.26 13.59
C GLY A 315 -5.11 -14.08 14.06
N GLN A 316 -3.83 -14.34 14.32
CA GLN A 316 -2.86 -13.35 14.77
C GLN A 316 -1.84 -13.08 13.68
N CYS A 317 -1.42 -11.82 13.56
CA CYS A 317 -0.35 -11.46 12.65
C CYS A 317 1.01 -11.70 13.31
N VAL A 318 1.74 -12.71 12.84
CA VAL A 318 3.08 -13.08 13.35
C VAL A 318 4.06 -12.99 12.19
N ASP A 319 5.12 -12.18 12.33
CA ASP A 319 6.13 -11.97 11.28
C ASP A 319 5.54 -11.57 9.92
N LYS A 320 4.54 -10.69 9.94
CA LYS A 320 3.77 -10.23 8.76
C LYS A 320 3.01 -11.35 8.03
N ARG A 321 2.81 -12.52 8.65
CA ARG A 321 1.96 -13.59 8.13
C ARG A 321 0.81 -13.86 9.08
N CYS A 322 -0.37 -14.15 8.55
CA CYS A 322 -1.50 -14.52 9.37
C CYS A 322 -1.33 -15.97 9.85
N GLN A 323 -1.29 -16.14 11.17
CA GLN A 323 -1.41 -17.44 11.83
C GLN A 323 -2.87 -17.60 12.26
N CYS A 324 -3.62 -18.39 11.48
CA CYS A 324 -5.04 -18.60 11.74
C CYS A 324 -5.27 -19.36 13.03
N ASP A 325 -6.31 -18.98 13.76
CA ASP A 325 -6.68 -19.63 15.00
C ASP A 325 -7.14 -21.06 14.70
N SER A 326 -6.27 -22.02 15.02
CA SER A 326 -6.63 -23.41 15.15
C SER A 326 -7.15 -23.60 16.58
N THR A 327 -8.42 -23.26 16.83
CA THR A 327 -9.06 -23.70 18.06
C THR A 327 -9.01 -25.22 18.08
N ASN A 328 -8.14 -25.76 18.94
CA ASN A 328 -7.99 -27.20 19.17
C ASN A 328 -9.18 -27.71 20.01
N SER A 329 -10.41 -27.44 19.58
CA SER A 329 -11.56 -28.20 20.05
C SER A 329 -11.45 -29.60 19.44
N GLU A 330 -10.61 -30.45 20.05
CA GLU A 330 -10.58 -31.91 19.80
C GLU A 330 -11.89 -32.60 20.18
N PHE A 331 -12.87 -31.85 20.69
CA PHE A 331 -14.17 -32.34 21.09
C PHE A 331 -15.10 -32.32 19.87
N GLU A 332 -15.47 -33.52 19.40
CA GLU A 332 -16.57 -33.80 18.45
C GLU A 332 -16.34 -33.69 16.93
N GLY A 333 -15.13 -33.96 16.43
CA GLY A 333 -14.97 -34.39 15.02
C GLY A 333 -15.28 -33.35 13.92
N GLU A 334 -15.65 -32.12 14.29
CA GLU A 334 -15.71 -30.98 13.39
C GLU A 334 -14.36 -30.25 13.38
N LEU A 335 -13.81 -30.02 12.19
CA LEU A 335 -12.65 -29.15 12.00
C LEU A 335 -13.08 -27.70 12.22
N GLU A 336 -13.14 -27.24 13.46
CA GLU A 336 -13.33 -25.83 13.75
C GLU A 336 -12.06 -25.02 13.45
N GLY A 337 -12.24 -23.79 12.97
CA GLY A 337 -11.18 -22.83 12.70
C GLY A 337 -11.24 -22.24 11.31
N TYR A 338 -10.22 -21.44 11.00
CA TYR A 338 -10.08 -20.70 9.74
C TYR A 338 -8.77 -21.06 9.04
N PHE A 339 -8.71 -20.83 7.74
CA PHE A 339 -7.55 -21.09 6.90
C PHE A 339 -7.48 -20.09 5.73
N GLY A 340 -6.42 -20.23 4.91
CA GLY A 340 -6.06 -19.31 3.83
C GLY A 340 -5.08 -18.23 4.30
N SER A 341 -4.42 -17.56 3.36
CA SER A 341 -3.36 -16.57 3.64
C SER A 341 -3.78 -15.44 4.58
N SER A 342 -5.08 -15.10 4.63
CA SER A 342 -5.66 -14.08 5.50
C SER A 342 -6.70 -14.61 6.49
N CYS A 343 -6.78 -15.94 6.70
CA CYS A 343 -7.76 -16.56 7.61
C CYS A 343 -9.23 -16.23 7.28
N HIS A 344 -9.53 -15.98 6.01
CA HIS A 344 -10.87 -15.57 5.57
C HIS A 344 -11.80 -16.76 5.30
N PHE A 345 -11.25 -17.96 5.12
CA PHE A 345 -12.04 -19.15 4.87
C PHE A 345 -12.23 -19.94 6.15
N LYS A 346 -13.47 -20.31 6.46
CA LYS A 346 -13.76 -21.31 7.50
C LYS A 346 -13.24 -22.67 7.02
N LYS A 347 -12.61 -23.45 7.88
CA LYS A 347 -12.10 -24.79 7.55
C LYS A 347 -13.15 -25.62 6.82
N PRO A 348 -12.72 -26.41 5.82
CA PRO A 348 -13.63 -27.18 4.98
C PRO A 348 -14.33 -28.29 5.76
N CYS A 349 -15.54 -28.63 5.31
CA CYS A 349 -16.24 -29.81 5.79
C CYS A 349 -15.51 -31.08 5.35
N LEU A 350 -15.51 -32.13 6.19
CA LEU A 350 -14.93 -33.44 5.82
C LEU A 350 -15.68 -34.07 4.64
N GLN A 351 -16.98 -33.83 4.57
CA GLN A 351 -17.88 -34.30 3.54
C GLN A 351 -18.85 -33.18 3.17
N MET A 352 -19.14 -33.05 1.89
CA MET A 352 -20.18 -32.16 1.37
C MET A 352 -21.23 -32.99 0.65
N GLN A 353 -22.49 -32.62 0.81
CA GLN A 353 -23.60 -33.17 0.06
C GLN A 353 -24.00 -32.15 -1.00
N GLY A 354 -23.91 -32.53 -2.28
CA GLY A 354 -24.37 -31.71 -3.39
C GLY A 354 -25.90 -31.75 -3.52
N ASP A 355 -26.43 -30.82 -4.32
CA ASP A 355 -27.87 -30.65 -4.53
C ASP A 355 -28.55 -31.88 -5.15
N MET A 356 -27.78 -32.74 -5.82
CA MET A 356 -28.27 -33.98 -6.44
C MET A 356 -28.12 -35.21 -5.54
N ASN A 357 -27.94 -34.99 -4.23
CA ASN A 357 -27.72 -36.05 -3.25
C ASN A 357 -26.43 -36.86 -3.51
N ASP A 358 -25.48 -36.24 -4.19
CA ASP A 358 -24.10 -36.67 -4.35
C ASP A 358 -23.26 -36.31 -3.12
N THR A 359 -22.33 -37.17 -2.76
CA THR A 359 -21.42 -36.98 -1.63
C THR A 359 -20.00 -36.80 -2.13
N TRP A 360 -19.36 -35.76 -1.64
CA TRP A 360 -17.97 -35.40 -1.93
C TRP A 360 -17.20 -35.43 -0.62
N ARG A 361 -16.04 -36.08 -0.61
CA ARG A 361 -15.17 -36.14 0.57
C ARG A 361 -13.91 -35.34 0.32
N ILE A 362 -13.38 -34.68 1.34
CA ILE A 362 -12.13 -33.94 1.18
C ILE A 362 -10.99 -34.89 0.80
N ALA A 363 -10.17 -34.48 -0.17
CA ALA A 363 -8.94 -35.18 -0.52
C ALA A 363 -7.94 -35.06 0.64
N TRP A 364 -7.17 -36.12 0.91
CA TRP A 364 -6.14 -36.13 1.96
C TRP A 364 -4.76 -36.28 1.33
N VAL A 365 -3.80 -35.44 1.74
CA VAL A 365 -2.38 -35.63 1.40
C VAL A 365 -1.83 -36.85 2.13
N ASP A 366 -2.16 -36.93 3.43
CA ASP A 366 -1.76 -38.02 4.31
C ASP A 366 -2.95 -38.36 5.23
N ILE A 367 -3.42 -39.60 5.12
CA ILE A 367 -4.54 -40.13 5.90
C ILE A 367 -4.14 -40.26 7.38
N ALA A 368 -2.88 -40.57 7.68
CA ALA A 368 -2.38 -40.73 9.04
C ALA A 368 -2.28 -39.39 9.76
N GLU A 369 -1.83 -38.34 9.06
CA GLU A 369 -1.71 -36.99 9.63
C GLU A 369 -2.99 -36.15 9.53
N ARG A 370 -4.04 -36.67 8.86
CA ARG A 370 -5.29 -35.94 8.57
C ARG A 370 -5.01 -34.54 8.02
N LYS A 371 -4.10 -34.46 7.04
CA LYS A 371 -3.82 -33.21 6.32
C LYS A 371 -4.67 -33.13 5.07
N PRO A 372 -5.66 -32.21 5.00
CA PRO A 372 -6.47 -32.07 3.81
C PRO A 372 -5.60 -31.58 2.65
N PHE A 373 -5.95 -32.02 1.45
CA PHE A 373 -5.30 -31.57 0.23
C PHE A 373 -5.91 -30.24 -0.18
N PHE A 374 -5.06 -29.22 -0.28
CA PHE A 374 -5.42 -27.90 -0.75
C PHE A 374 -4.76 -27.62 -2.09
N SER A 375 -5.48 -26.90 -2.94
CA SER A 375 -5.00 -26.35 -4.19
C SER A 375 -5.43 -24.89 -4.26
N TYR A 376 -4.47 -23.96 -4.33
CA TYR A 376 -4.73 -22.51 -4.34
C TYR A 376 -5.51 -22.01 -3.10
N ASP A 377 -5.12 -22.44 -1.90
CA ASP A 377 -5.86 -22.16 -0.66
C ASP A 377 -7.34 -22.59 -0.72
N ARG A 378 -7.67 -23.59 -1.54
CA ARG A 378 -9.01 -24.17 -1.61
C ARG A 378 -8.95 -25.67 -1.33
N PRO A 379 -9.87 -26.18 -0.51
CA PRO A 379 -9.99 -27.61 -0.27
C PRO A 379 -10.36 -28.30 -1.58
N VAL A 380 -9.72 -29.42 -1.81
CA VAL A 380 -10.02 -30.27 -2.97
C VAL A 380 -10.89 -31.42 -2.50
N TYR A 381 -11.91 -31.75 -3.26
CA TYR A 381 -12.84 -32.82 -2.93
C TYR A 381 -12.81 -33.92 -3.98
N VAL A 382 -12.92 -35.16 -3.52
CA VAL A 382 -13.02 -36.36 -4.35
C VAL A 382 -14.45 -36.84 -4.29
N TYR A 383 -15.01 -37.19 -5.45
CA TYR A 383 -16.33 -37.80 -5.54
C TYR A 383 -16.37 -39.12 -4.75
N GLU A 384 -17.41 -39.32 -3.94
CA GLU A 384 -17.58 -40.54 -3.15
C GLU A 384 -18.79 -41.37 -3.63
N SER A 385 -20.00 -40.79 -3.71
CA SER A 385 -21.20 -41.54 -4.11
C SER A 385 -22.41 -40.66 -4.46
N GLY A 386 -23.52 -41.26 -4.91
CA GLY A 386 -24.87 -40.65 -4.86
C GLY A 386 -25.55 -40.35 -6.20
N TRP A 387 -24.80 -40.02 -7.26
CA TRP A 387 -25.39 -39.69 -8.57
C TRP A 387 -25.35 -40.90 -9.52
N LYS A 388 -26.46 -41.62 -9.60
CA LYS A 388 -26.55 -42.91 -10.34
C LYS A 388 -26.41 -42.83 -11.87
N ASN A 389 -26.47 -41.64 -12.46
CA ASN A 389 -26.47 -41.44 -13.92
C ASN A 389 -25.20 -40.75 -14.46
N LEU A 390 -24.24 -40.41 -13.62
CA LEU A 390 -22.95 -39.86 -14.05
C LEU A 390 -21.90 -40.98 -13.96
N THR A 391 -21.41 -41.46 -15.10
CA THR A 391 -20.19 -42.26 -15.16
C THR A 391 -19.00 -41.32 -15.00
N ILE A 392 -18.73 -40.92 -13.77
CA ILE A 392 -17.48 -40.25 -13.41
C ILE A 392 -16.40 -41.34 -13.36
N PRO A 393 -15.26 -41.18 -14.05
CA PRO A 393 -14.12 -42.08 -13.85
C PRO A 393 -13.75 -42.16 -12.37
N GLU A 394 -13.51 -43.36 -11.84
CA GLU A 394 -13.01 -43.50 -10.48
C GLU A 394 -11.73 -42.67 -10.31
N GLY A 395 -11.78 -41.63 -9.46
CA GLY A 395 -10.64 -40.76 -9.17
C GLY A 395 -10.70 -39.34 -9.73
N ASP A 396 -11.83 -38.88 -10.29
CA ASP A 396 -12.00 -37.46 -10.64
C ASP A 396 -12.00 -36.56 -9.39
N ILE A 397 -11.41 -35.39 -9.55
CA ILE A 397 -11.07 -34.45 -8.47
C ILE A 397 -11.68 -33.08 -8.81
N ILE A 398 -12.36 -32.45 -7.84
CA ILE A 398 -12.87 -31.07 -7.92
C ILE A 398 -12.06 -30.15 -7.01
#